data_AF-A0A7C6YSE2-F1
#
_entry.id   AF-A0A7C6YSE2-F1
#
_cell.length_a   1.000
_cell.length_b   1.000
_cell.length_c   1.000
_cell.angle_alpha   90.00
_cell.angle_beta   90.00
_cell.angle_gamma   90.00
#
_symmetry.space_group_name_H-M   'P 1'
#
loop_
_entity.id
_entity.type
_entity.pdbx_description
1 polymer ?
#
loop_
_entity_poly.entity_id
_entity_poly.type
_entity_poly.pdbx_seq_one_letter_code
_entity_poly.pdbx_strand_id
1 'polypeptide(L)'
;MRATKSVFGPVPSRRLGLSLGISPLPRKTCNYACVYCQLGRTRQMTNQRQEFVPWETIREEFSNFLQSGVPFDVVTIVGEGEPTLY
;
A
#
# COMPACT_ATOMS: atom_id res chain seq x y z
N MET A 1 1.37 -6.39 16.40
CA MET A 1 1.71 -5.57 15.21
C MET A 1 0.79 -4.36 15.21
N ARG A 2 1.32 -3.13 15.21
CA ARG A 2 0.47 -1.94 15.01
C ARG A 2 0.02 -1.95 13.55
N ALA A 3 -1.29 -1.95 13.29
CA ALA A 3 -1.82 -1.80 11.95
C ALA A 3 -1.34 -0.45 11.40
N THR A 4 -0.41 -0.48 10.47
CA THR A 4 -0.08 0.67 9.63
C THR A 4 -1.31 1.01 8.81
N LYS A 5 -1.67 2.29 8.76
CA LYS A 5 -2.74 2.82 7.92
C LYS A 5 -2.53 2.33 6.48
N SER A 6 -3.56 1.75 5.88
CA SER A 6 -3.49 1.19 4.52
C SER A 6 -3.63 2.29 3.47
N VAL A 7 -4.37 3.36 3.77
CA VAL A 7 -4.51 4.53 2.91
C VAL A 7 -3.56 5.65 3.35
N PHE A 8 -2.78 6.18 2.41
CA PHE A 8 -1.80 7.25 2.67
C PHE A 8 -1.64 8.20 1.48
N GLY A 9 -1.14 9.41 1.75
CA GLY A 9 -1.00 10.47 0.75
C GLY A 9 -2.13 11.49 0.82
N PRO A 10 -2.42 12.21 -0.29
CA PRO A 10 -1.85 12.03 -1.62
C PRO A 10 -0.39 12.49 -1.69
N VAL A 11 0.41 11.85 -2.54
CA VAL A 11 1.82 12.18 -2.78
C VAL A 11 2.01 12.69 -4.21
N PRO A 12 2.89 13.69 -4.43
CA PRO A 12 3.17 14.16 -5.78
C PRO A 12 3.91 13.07 -6.58
N SER A 13 3.19 12.45 -7.51
CA SER A 13 3.74 11.53 -8.49
C SER A 13 4.36 12.32 -9.64
N ARG A 14 5.60 11.99 -9.99
CA ARG A 14 6.29 12.57 -11.15
C ARG A 14 5.58 12.29 -12.49
N ARG A 15 4.69 11.29 -12.54
CA ARG A 15 4.04 10.81 -13.77
C ARG A 15 2.51 10.95 -13.77
N LEU A 16 1.88 10.91 -12.60
CA LEU A 16 0.42 10.73 -12.47
C LEU A 16 -0.28 11.85 -11.69
N GLY A 17 0.41 12.96 -11.38
CA GLY A 17 -0.17 14.02 -10.55
C GLY A 17 -0.22 13.65 -9.06
N LEU A 18 -1.26 14.05 -8.35
CA LEU A 18 -1.49 13.71 -6.95
C LEU A 18 -1.99 12.28 -6.83
N SER A 19 -1.13 11.37 -6.34
CA SER A 19 -1.48 9.95 -6.17
C SER A 19 -1.85 9.64 -4.73
N LEU A 20 -3.06 9.12 -4.51
CA LEU A 20 -3.42 8.47 -3.26
C LEU A 20 -2.90 7.03 -3.25
N GLY A 21 -2.16 6.64 -2.22
CA GLY A 21 -1.61 5.30 -2.08
C GLY A 21 -2.49 4.40 -1.23
N ILE A 22 -2.68 3.16 -1.68
CA ILE A 22 -3.28 2.08 -0.90
C ILE A 22 -2.25 0.95 -0.78
N SER A 23 -1.84 0.61 0.45
CA SER A 23 -0.94 -0.50 0.77
C SER A 23 -1.70 -1.61 1.51
N PRO A 24 -2.09 -2.69 0.83
CA PRO A 24 -2.87 -3.76 1.43
C PRO A 24 -2.00 -4.81 2.16
N LEU A 25 -0.70 -4.54 2.31
CA LEU A 25 0.30 -5.47 2.81
C LEU A 25 1.09 -4.90 3.99
N PRO A 26 1.49 -5.75 4.95
CA PRO A 26 2.48 -5.40 5.95
C PRO A 26 3.82 -5.06 5.32
N ARG A 27 4.52 -4.14 5.96
CA ARG A 27 5.87 -3.73 5.56
C ARG A 27 6.80 -4.92 5.39
N LYS A 28 7.46 -4.99 4.24
CA LYS A 28 8.44 -6.01 3.84
C LYS A 28 7.88 -7.41 3.58
N THR A 29 6.64 -7.49 3.10
CA THR A 29 6.01 -8.72 2.59
C THR A 29 6.16 -8.80 1.08
N CYS A 30 7.00 -9.71 0.57
CA CYS A 30 7.30 -9.80 -0.85
C CYS A 30 7.74 -11.22 -1.22
N ASN A 31 7.46 -11.68 -2.44
CA ASN A 31 7.99 -12.93 -2.97
C ASN A 31 9.41 -12.80 -3.55
N TYR A 32 9.95 -11.58 -3.59
CA TYR A 32 11.31 -11.29 -4.04
C TYR A 32 12.19 -10.70 -2.93
N ALA A 33 13.50 -10.79 -3.14
CA ALA A 33 14.54 -10.21 -2.28
C ALA A 33 15.52 -9.36 -3.11
N CYS A 34 14.99 -8.39 -3.86
CA CYS A 34 15.77 -7.55 -4.77
C CYS A 34 16.90 -6.81 -4.03
N VAL A 35 18.13 -6.96 -4.51
CA VAL A 35 19.33 -6.32 -3.92
C VAL A 35 19.30 -4.79 -3.95
N TYR A 36 18.47 -4.22 -4.84
CA TYR A 36 18.27 -2.79 -5.04
C TYR A 36 16.95 -2.26 -4.47
N CYS A 37 16.24 -3.03 -3.63
CA CYS A 37 14.98 -2.58 -3.04
C CYS A 37 15.21 -1.36 -2.14
N GLN A 38 14.61 -0.20 -2.50
CA GLN A 38 14.72 1.05 -1.74
C GLN A 38 14.21 0.93 -0.30
N LEU A 39 13.29 0.00 -0.05
CA LEU A 39 12.76 -0.24 1.27
C LEU A 39 13.76 -1.05 2.16
N GLY A 40 14.80 -1.67 1.58
CA GLY A 40 15.77 -2.55 2.26
C GLY A 40 15.55 -4.06 2.05
N ARG A 41 16.09 -4.91 2.94
CA ARG A 41 15.92 -6.38 2.86
C ARG A 41 14.47 -6.82 3.12
N THR A 42 14.03 -7.88 2.42
CA THR A 42 12.73 -8.55 2.66
C THR A 42 12.74 -9.21 4.04
N ARG A 43 11.64 -9.08 4.79
CA ARG A 43 11.49 -9.64 6.14
C ARG A 43 10.49 -10.79 6.19
N GLN A 44 9.49 -10.74 5.31
CA GLN A 44 8.46 -11.77 5.18
C GLN A 44 8.44 -12.22 3.72
N MET A 45 9.19 -13.27 3.42
CA MET A 45 9.23 -13.84 2.07
C MET A 45 8.12 -14.88 1.92
N THR A 46 7.20 -14.66 0.97
CA THR A 46 6.08 -15.57 0.74
C THR A 46 5.61 -15.51 -0.71
N ASN A 47 5.16 -16.64 -1.24
CA ASN A 47 4.42 -16.74 -2.51
C ASN A 47 2.91 -16.94 -2.29
N GLN A 48 2.47 -17.03 -1.04
CA GLN A 48 1.09 -17.28 -0.71
C GLN A 48 0.30 -15.98 -0.78
N ARG A 49 -0.76 -16.00 -1.60
CA ARG A 49 -1.76 -14.93 -1.61
C ARG A 49 -2.67 -15.04 -0.41
N GLN A 50 -2.94 -13.91 0.25
CA GLN A 50 -3.86 -13.86 1.37
C GLN A 50 -4.32 -12.42 1.62
N GLU A 51 -5.45 -12.30 2.29
CA GLU A 51 -5.93 -11.03 2.82
C GLU A 51 -5.08 -10.60 4.02
N PHE A 52 -4.02 -9.83 3.77
CA PHE A 52 -3.14 -9.39 4.86
C PHE A 52 -3.72 -8.23 5.69
N VAL A 53 -4.50 -7.38 5.03
CA VAL A 53 -5.35 -6.36 5.66
C VAL A 53 -6.79 -6.62 5.22
N PRO A 54 -7.76 -6.74 6.12
CA PRO A 54 -9.16 -6.95 5.74
C PRO A 54 -9.65 -5.88 4.76
N TRP A 55 -10.35 -6.31 3.71
CA TRP A 55 -10.92 -5.42 2.71
C TRP A 55 -11.76 -4.31 3.33
N GLU A 56 -12.58 -4.64 4.33
CA GLU A 56 -13.45 -3.70 5.04
C GLU A 56 -12.64 -2.57 5.68
N THR A 57 -11.46 -2.88 6.23
CA THR A 57 -10.58 -1.87 6.82
C THR A 57 -10.08 -0.90 5.75
N ILE A 58 -9.63 -1.41 4.59
CA ILE A 58 -9.16 -0.57 3.47
C ILE A 58 -10.31 0.31 2.96
N ARG A 59 -11.50 -0.28 2.77
CA ARG A 59 -12.71 0.40 2.30
C ARG A 59 -13.11 1.54 3.25
N GLU A 60 -13.10 1.30 4.55
CA GLU A 60 -13.44 2.31 5.56
C GLU A 60 -12.41 3.44 5.60
N GLU A 61 -11.12 3.12 5.58
CA GLU A 61 -10.06 4.13 5.53
C GLU A 61 -10.15 5.00 4.26
N PHE A 62 -10.43 4.38 3.12
CA PHE A 62 -10.61 5.10 1.85
C PHE A 62 -11.86 5.98 1.89
N SER A 63 -12.97 5.48 2.41
CA SER A 63 -14.21 6.25 2.58
C SER A 63 -13.99 7.48 3.48
N ASN A 64 -13.26 7.31 4.59
CA ASN A 64 -12.91 8.40 5.50
C ASN A 64 -11.99 9.44 4.81
N PHE A 65 -11.08 8.99 3.96
CA PHE A 65 -10.25 9.91 3.15
C PHE A 65 -11.10 10.71 2.16
N LEU A 66 -12.06 10.10 1.47
CA LEU A 66 -12.96 10.81 0.54
C LEU A 66 -13.76 11.93 1.25
N GLN A 67 -14.18 11.70 2.49
CA GLN A 67 -14.89 12.71 3.29
C GLN A 67 -14.03 13.93 3.66
N SER A 68 -12.70 13.80 3.64
CA SER A 68 -11.79 14.91 3.93
C SER A 68 -11.77 15.99 2.83
N GLY A 69 -12.26 15.66 1.62
CA GLY A 69 -12.25 16.58 0.47
C GLY A 69 -10.86 16.90 -0.08
N VAL A 70 -9.81 16.20 0.37
CA VAL A 70 -8.45 16.37 -0.15
C VAL A 70 -8.40 15.86 -1.60
N PRO A 71 -7.98 16.69 -2.58
CA PRO A 71 -7.96 16.30 -3.98
C PRO A 71 -6.85 15.30 -4.30
N PHE A 72 -7.11 14.42 -5.25
CA PHE A 72 -6.15 13.49 -5.84
C PHE A 72 -6.55 13.19 -7.29
N ASP A 73 -5.57 12.87 -8.13
CA ASP A 73 -5.77 12.58 -9.55
C ASP A 73 -5.90 11.08 -9.80
N VAL A 74 -5.17 10.26 -9.03
CA VAL A 74 -5.13 8.81 -9.20
C VAL A 74 -5.13 8.07 -7.85
N VAL A 75 -5.67 6.86 -7.84
CA VAL A 75 -5.49 5.88 -6.77
C VAL A 75 -4.51 4.83 -7.23
N THR A 76 -3.42 4.62 -6.48
CA THR A 76 -2.42 3.60 -6.80
C THR A 76 -2.41 2.54 -5.73
N ILE A 77 -2.67 1.29 -6.13
CA ILE A 77 -2.39 0.12 -5.29
C ILE A 77 -0.89 -0.10 -5.32
N VAL A 78 -0.25 0.22 -4.22
CA VAL A 78 1.19 0.06 -4.00
C VAL A 78 1.38 -0.77 -2.75
N GLY A 79 2.61 -1.04 -2.37
CA GLY A 79 2.85 -1.78 -1.14
C GLY A 79 4.24 -1.53 -0.67
N GLU A 80 4.45 -1.60 0.63
CA GLU A 80 5.79 -1.77 1.18
C GLU A 80 6.31 -3.20 0.95
N GLY A 81 6.06 -3.77 -0.23
CA GLY A 81 6.09 -5.20 -0.55
C GLY A 81 5.70 -5.48 -2.01
N GLU A 82 5.23 -6.69 -2.30
CA GLU A 82 4.66 -7.06 -3.62
C GLU A 82 3.11 -7.03 -3.58
N PRO A 83 2.45 -5.96 -4.07
CA PRO A 83 1.00 -5.79 -4.01
C PRO A 83 0.18 -6.97 -4.52
N THR A 84 0.68 -7.74 -5.50
CA THR A 84 -0.06 -8.88 -6.07
C THR A 84 -0.16 -10.08 -5.14
N LEU A 85 0.49 -10.04 -3.97
CA LEU A 85 0.32 -11.06 -2.94
C LEU A 85 -0.99 -10.91 -2.15
N TYR A 86 -1.73 -9.81 -2.31
CA TYR A 86 -3.07 -9.71 -1.73
C TYR A 86 -4.06 -10.69 -2.39
#